data_AF-P94637-F1
#
_entry.id   AF-P94637-F1
#
_cell.length_a   1.000
_cell.length_b   1.000
_cell.length_c   1.000
_cell.angle_alpha   90.00
_cell.angle_beta   90.00
_cell.angle_gamma   90.00
#
_symmetry.space_group_name_H-M   'P 1'
#
loop_
_entity.id
_entity.type
_entity.pdbx_description
1 polymer ?
#
loop_
_entity_poly.entity_id
_entity_poly.type
_entity_poly.pdbx_seq_one_letter_code
_entity_poly.pdbx_strand_id
1 'polypeptide(L)'
;MPSRISWSSTSTSKTHSCVRCGTETAGGLTPWLKTLKRARTRRVGARGAIYPHRVRQAQATCYAAAVTEGLRRSVDGDKGYSGLITKNPEHTAWDSHWVTDKLYTLDELRFWLEETGFMPPESWKKTRRKSPIGLGRNCALFESARSWAYREIRHHFGDPDGLGRSIQATAQALNQELFSEPLPVAEVDQIARSIHRWIITKSRMWTDGPAVYEATFTTIQATRGKRSAEHRWGTTNAERIERFIND
;
A
#
# COMPACT_ATOMS: atom_id res chain seq x y z
N MET A 1 -25.80 -22.97 -35.47
CA MET A 1 -24.50 -23.61 -35.77
C MET A 1 -23.37 -22.67 -35.38
N PRO A 2 -22.54 -23.01 -34.40
CA PRO A 2 -21.21 -22.42 -34.26
C PRO A 2 -20.12 -23.48 -34.49
N SER A 3 -19.22 -23.21 -35.43
CA SER A 3 -18.10 -24.08 -35.79
C SER A 3 -17.00 -24.03 -34.72
N ARG A 4 -16.60 -25.24 -34.30
CA ARG A 4 -15.60 -25.54 -33.29
C ARG A 4 -14.26 -25.73 -34.01
N ILE A 5 -13.25 -24.92 -33.69
CA ILE A 5 -11.89 -25.10 -34.21
C ILE A 5 -11.05 -25.76 -33.12
N SER A 6 -10.65 -27.02 -33.37
CA SER A 6 -9.72 -27.81 -32.56
C SER A 6 -8.29 -27.58 -33.02
N TRP A 7 -7.35 -27.45 -32.09
CA TRP A 7 -5.91 -27.54 -32.38
C TRP A 7 -5.31 -28.70 -31.59
N SER A 8 -4.74 -29.65 -32.32
CA SER A 8 -4.02 -30.84 -31.86
C SER A 8 -2.58 -30.50 -31.49
N SER A 9 -2.14 -31.00 -30.33
CA SER A 9 -0.77 -30.94 -29.84
C SER A 9 0.08 -32.08 -30.40
N THR A 10 1.20 -31.76 -31.05
CA THR A 10 2.23 -32.74 -31.42
C THR A 10 3.50 -32.49 -30.59
N SER A 11 3.87 -33.46 -29.77
CA SER A 11 5.10 -33.49 -28.98
C SER A 11 6.24 -34.10 -29.80
N THR A 12 7.39 -33.42 -29.87
CA THR A 12 8.62 -34.03 -30.38
C THR A 12 9.75 -33.83 -29.39
N SER A 13 10.11 -34.93 -28.73
CA SER A 13 11.29 -35.10 -27.88
C SER A 13 12.56 -35.21 -28.73
N LYS A 14 13.60 -34.43 -28.39
CA LYS A 14 14.97 -34.66 -28.86
C LYS A 14 15.92 -34.74 -27.66
N THR A 15 16.43 -35.94 -27.44
CA THR A 15 17.59 -36.26 -26.60
C THR A 15 18.88 -35.95 -27.38
N HIS A 16 19.86 -35.33 -26.73
CA HIS A 16 21.26 -35.36 -27.15
C HIS A 16 22.16 -35.60 -25.94
N SER A 17 22.94 -36.66 -26.02
CA SER A 17 24.03 -37.04 -25.13
C SER A 17 25.32 -36.28 -25.48
N CYS A 18 26.20 -35.99 -24.50
CA CYS A 18 27.65 -36.12 -24.68
C CYS A 18 28.44 -36.09 -23.36
N VAL A 19 29.08 -37.23 -23.05
CA VAL A 19 30.45 -37.52 -22.58
C VAL A 19 31.23 -36.53 -21.67
N ARG A 20 31.80 -37.13 -20.61
CA ARG A 20 32.80 -36.62 -19.62
C ARG A 20 34.17 -36.27 -20.22
N CYS A 21 34.87 -35.30 -19.60
CA CYS A 21 36.12 -35.43 -18.82
C CYS A 21 36.98 -34.15 -18.88
N GLY A 22 37.66 -33.82 -17.77
CA GLY A 22 38.73 -32.81 -17.75
C GLY A 22 38.87 -32.10 -16.40
N THR A 23 39.72 -32.64 -15.53
CA THR A 23 40.25 -32.00 -14.31
C THR A 23 41.37 -31.02 -14.68
N GLU A 24 41.40 -29.82 -14.12
CA GLU A 24 42.64 -29.08 -13.87
C GLU A 24 42.47 -27.89 -12.91
N THR A 25 43.60 -27.49 -12.36
CA THR A 25 43.91 -26.89 -11.06
C THR A 25 43.74 -25.37 -10.91
N ALA A 26 43.63 -24.97 -9.63
CA ALA A 26 43.89 -23.67 -9.00
C ALA A 26 44.59 -22.57 -9.82
N GLY A 27 43.98 -21.38 -9.84
CA GLY A 27 44.64 -20.12 -10.21
C GLY A 27 43.71 -18.91 -10.23
N GLY A 28 43.90 -17.99 -9.27
CA GLY A 28 43.59 -16.55 -9.41
C GLY A 28 42.15 -16.10 -9.67
N LEU A 29 41.47 -15.58 -8.65
CA LEU A 29 40.26 -14.76 -8.81
C LEU A 29 40.56 -13.53 -9.68
N THR A 30 40.07 -13.53 -10.91
CA THR A 30 40.21 -12.39 -11.83
C THR A 30 39.44 -11.16 -11.32
N PRO A 31 39.91 -9.92 -11.62
CA PRO A 31 39.33 -8.67 -11.11
C PRO A 31 37.83 -8.46 -11.40
N TRP A 32 37.26 -9.20 -12.36
CA TRP A 32 35.84 -9.16 -12.73
C TRP A 32 34.89 -9.72 -11.64
N LEU A 33 35.36 -10.64 -10.80
CA LEU A 33 34.57 -11.19 -9.69
C LEU A 33 34.39 -10.19 -8.52
N LYS A 34 35.23 -9.15 -8.42
CA LYS A 34 35.07 -8.06 -7.44
C LYS A 34 34.01 -7.04 -7.89
N THR A 35 33.82 -6.84 -9.19
CA THR A 35 32.78 -5.95 -9.75
C THR A 35 31.38 -6.56 -9.61
N LEU A 36 31.24 -7.89 -9.70
CA LEU A 36 29.97 -8.59 -9.44
C LEU A 36 29.56 -8.62 -7.95
N LYS A 37 30.52 -8.53 -7.01
CA LYS A 37 30.22 -8.39 -5.57
C LYS A 37 29.84 -6.96 -5.16
N ARG A 38 30.27 -5.91 -5.90
CA ARG A 38 29.80 -4.52 -5.69
C ARG A 38 28.44 -4.21 -6.30
N ALA A 39 27.96 -5.02 -7.26
CA ALA A 39 26.62 -4.88 -7.83
C ALA A 39 25.49 -5.52 -6.98
N ARG A 40 25.83 -6.29 -5.93
CA ARG A 40 24.85 -7.06 -5.13
C ARG A 40 24.41 -6.39 -3.82
N THR A 41 25.00 -5.27 -3.43
CA THR A 41 24.67 -4.53 -2.18
C THR A 41 23.78 -3.30 -2.38
N ARG A 42 23.38 -2.96 -3.61
CA ARG A 42 22.28 -2.01 -3.89
C ARG A 42 21.00 -2.74 -4.34
N ARG A 43 20.54 -3.71 -3.54
CA ARG A 43 19.19 -4.28 -3.72
C ARG A 43 18.57 -4.69 -2.38
N VAL A 44 18.78 -3.88 -1.34
CA VAL A 44 18.03 -3.96 -0.09
C VAL A 44 17.29 -2.63 0.08
N GLY A 45 16.25 -2.45 -0.73
CA GLY A 45 15.45 -1.22 -0.70
C GLY A 45 14.23 -1.22 -1.62
N ALA A 46 13.87 -2.35 -2.22
CA ALA A 46 12.71 -2.45 -3.12
C ALA A 46 11.91 -3.73 -2.82
N ARG A 47 11.47 -3.90 -1.58
CA ARG A 47 10.34 -4.78 -1.25
C ARG A 47 9.23 -3.91 -0.69
N GLY A 48 8.55 -3.20 -1.58
CA GLY A 48 7.51 -2.25 -1.19
C GLY A 48 6.68 -1.75 -2.35
N ALA A 49 6.41 -2.57 -3.37
CA ALA A 49 5.44 -2.23 -4.41
C ALA A 49 4.82 -3.49 -4.98
N ILE A 50 4.08 -4.24 -4.14
CA ILE A 50 3.27 -5.37 -4.62
C ILE A 50 2.06 -4.86 -5.45
N TYR A 51 1.76 -3.54 -5.43
CA TYR A 51 0.65 -2.94 -6.18
C TYR A 51 1.00 -1.55 -6.77
N PRO A 52 1.68 -1.45 -7.92
CA PRO A 52 2.04 -0.16 -8.53
C PRO A 52 0.82 0.69 -8.91
N HIS A 53 -0.29 0.06 -9.32
CA HIS A 53 -1.54 0.77 -9.65
C HIS A 53 -2.12 1.50 -8.43
N ARG A 54 -2.03 0.90 -7.24
CA ARG A 54 -2.63 1.43 -6.01
C ARG A 54 -1.82 2.57 -5.42
N VAL A 55 -0.49 2.51 -5.53
CA VAL A 55 0.39 3.64 -5.19
C VAL A 55 0.10 4.82 -6.11
N ARG A 56 -0.08 4.57 -7.41
CA ARG A 56 -0.47 5.61 -8.39
C ARG A 56 -1.86 6.17 -8.11
N GLN A 57 -2.83 5.33 -7.76
CA GLN A 57 -4.19 5.77 -7.43
C GLN A 57 -4.25 6.55 -6.13
N ALA A 58 -3.51 6.13 -5.10
CA ALA A 58 -3.39 6.89 -3.86
C ALA A 58 -2.74 8.27 -4.09
N GLN A 59 -1.74 8.35 -4.98
CA GLN A 59 -1.17 9.63 -5.42
C GLN A 59 -2.20 10.51 -6.12
N ALA A 60 -3.02 9.94 -7.02
CA ALA A 60 -4.09 10.66 -7.70
C ALA A 60 -5.16 11.18 -6.74
N THR A 61 -5.62 10.38 -5.77
CA THR A 61 -6.58 10.83 -4.74
C THR A 61 -5.98 11.91 -3.85
N CYS A 62 -4.69 11.82 -3.50
CA CYS A 62 -4.01 12.87 -2.74
C CYS A 62 -3.91 14.18 -3.54
N TYR A 63 -3.66 14.08 -4.84
CA TYR A 63 -3.59 15.22 -5.74
C TYR A 63 -4.95 15.90 -5.87
N ALA A 64 -6.00 15.14 -6.18
CA ALA A 64 -7.37 15.63 -6.23
C ALA A 64 -7.78 16.28 -4.90
N ALA A 65 -7.48 15.65 -3.75
CA ALA A 65 -7.79 16.22 -2.45
C ALA A 65 -7.07 17.56 -2.19
N ALA A 66 -5.84 17.74 -2.66
CA ALA A 66 -5.12 19.01 -2.53
C ALA A 66 -5.76 20.11 -3.38
N VAL A 67 -6.16 19.79 -4.61
CA VAL A 67 -6.88 20.73 -5.49
C VAL A 67 -8.25 21.08 -4.91
N THR A 68 -9.01 20.08 -4.42
CA THR A 68 -10.30 20.30 -3.75
C THR A 68 -10.16 21.20 -2.51
N GLU A 69 -9.12 21.00 -1.70
CA GLU A 69 -8.83 21.88 -0.58
C GLU A 69 -8.47 23.30 -1.02
N GLY A 70 -7.74 23.45 -2.13
CA GLY A 70 -7.44 24.75 -2.72
C GLY A 70 -8.72 25.48 -3.17
N LEU A 71 -9.63 24.78 -3.87
CA LEU A 71 -10.94 25.31 -4.26
C LEU A 71 -11.78 25.70 -3.04
N ARG A 72 -11.78 24.88 -1.99
CA ARG A 72 -12.46 25.22 -0.74
C ARG A 72 -11.91 26.54 -0.18
N ARG A 73 -10.59 26.72 -0.16
CA ARG A 73 -9.95 27.95 0.34
C ARG A 73 -10.24 29.18 -0.52
N SER A 74 -10.33 29.02 -1.84
CA SER A 74 -10.57 30.16 -2.75
C SER A 74 -11.95 30.78 -2.58
N VAL A 75 -12.92 30.01 -2.07
CA VAL A 75 -14.30 30.47 -1.82
C VAL A 75 -14.64 30.60 -0.34
N ASP A 76 -13.65 30.49 0.55
CA ASP A 76 -13.82 30.38 2.01
C ASP A 76 -14.89 29.34 2.43
N GLY A 77 -14.89 28.21 1.72
CA GLY A 77 -15.85 27.13 1.92
C GLY A 77 -15.67 26.42 3.26
N ASP A 78 -16.77 25.86 3.79
CA ASP A 78 -16.78 25.15 5.05
C ASP A 78 -15.80 23.95 5.06
N LYS A 79 -14.98 23.87 6.11
CA LYS A 79 -14.02 22.78 6.35
C LYS A 79 -14.72 21.48 6.77
N GLY A 80 -15.91 21.59 7.38
CA GLY A 80 -16.72 20.46 7.82
C GLY A 80 -17.56 19.83 6.72
N TYR A 81 -17.63 20.43 5.53
CA TYR A 81 -18.46 19.94 4.45
C TYR A 81 -17.96 18.58 3.93
N SER A 82 -18.80 17.55 4.07
CA SER A 82 -18.45 16.16 3.75
C SER A 82 -18.81 15.72 2.34
N GLY A 83 -19.46 16.60 1.56
CA GLY A 83 -19.90 16.31 0.20
C GLY A 83 -21.20 15.51 0.10
N LEU A 84 -21.84 15.18 1.23
CA LEU A 84 -23.05 14.34 1.26
C LEU A 84 -24.35 15.14 1.06
N ILE A 85 -24.34 16.44 1.31
CA ILE A 85 -25.51 17.32 1.16
C ILE A 85 -25.26 18.29 0.01
N THR A 86 -25.62 17.90 -1.21
CA THR A 86 -25.59 18.81 -2.36
C THR A 86 -27.02 19.16 -2.75
N LYS A 87 -27.33 20.46 -2.91
CA LYS A 87 -28.60 20.88 -3.50
C LYS A 87 -28.59 20.54 -4.99
N ASN A 88 -29.71 20.08 -5.54
CA ASN A 88 -29.85 19.94 -6.98
C ASN A 88 -29.93 21.35 -7.62
N PRO A 89 -28.93 21.81 -8.40
CA PRO A 89 -28.94 23.16 -8.98
C PRO A 89 -30.05 23.37 -10.02
N GLU A 90 -30.63 22.31 -10.57
CA GLU A 90 -31.72 22.38 -11.57
C GLU A 90 -33.12 22.50 -10.95
N HIS A 91 -33.23 22.42 -9.62
CA HIS A 91 -34.54 22.45 -8.97
C HIS A 91 -35.12 23.88 -8.98
N THR A 92 -36.38 24.00 -9.41
CA THR A 92 -37.08 25.29 -9.66
C THR A 92 -37.22 26.20 -8.43
N ALA A 93 -37.09 25.66 -7.23
CA ALA A 93 -37.07 26.45 -6.00
C ALA A 93 -35.77 27.27 -5.79
N TRP A 94 -34.74 27.06 -6.60
CA TRP A 94 -33.46 27.76 -6.49
C TRP A 94 -33.22 28.72 -7.65
N ASP A 95 -32.65 29.89 -7.34
CA ASP A 95 -32.12 30.80 -8.34
C ASP A 95 -30.65 30.45 -8.61
N SER A 96 -30.41 29.73 -9.71
CA SER A 96 -29.10 29.17 -10.06
C SER A 96 -28.53 29.89 -11.29
N HIS A 97 -27.33 30.44 -11.17
CA HIS A 97 -26.62 31.09 -12.28
C HIS A 97 -25.46 30.22 -12.79
N TRP A 98 -25.49 29.85 -14.08
CA TRP A 98 -24.42 29.11 -14.73
C TRP A 98 -23.39 30.09 -15.31
N VAL A 99 -22.16 30.07 -14.79
CA VAL A 99 -21.10 31.00 -15.20
C VAL A 99 -20.34 30.47 -16.42
N THR A 100 -20.14 29.16 -16.54
CA THR A 100 -19.43 28.53 -17.64
C THR A 100 -19.80 27.05 -17.77
N ASP A 101 -19.74 26.53 -18.99
CA ASP A 101 -19.90 25.11 -19.36
C ASP A 101 -18.55 24.38 -19.52
N LYS A 102 -17.43 25.09 -19.37
CA LYS A 102 -16.09 24.53 -19.54
C LYS A 102 -15.77 23.52 -18.45
N LEU A 103 -15.35 22.32 -18.87
CA LEU A 103 -14.74 21.34 -17.97
C LEU A 103 -13.27 21.70 -17.73
N TYR A 104 -12.87 21.74 -16.46
CA TYR A 104 -11.51 22.03 -16.05
C TYR A 104 -10.76 20.74 -15.71
N THR A 105 -9.52 20.64 -16.18
CA THR A 105 -8.62 19.58 -15.72
C THR A 105 -8.10 19.92 -14.32
N LEU A 106 -7.74 18.90 -13.53
CA LEU A 106 -7.13 19.12 -12.21
C LEU A 106 -5.82 19.92 -12.30
N ASP A 107 -5.06 19.74 -13.39
CA ASP A 107 -3.80 20.47 -13.61
C ASP A 107 -4.05 21.95 -13.91
N GLU A 108 -5.08 22.26 -14.68
CA GLU A 108 -5.50 23.65 -14.92
C GLU A 108 -5.95 24.32 -13.63
N LEU A 109 -6.80 23.65 -12.83
CA LEU A 109 -7.25 24.19 -11.55
C LEU A 109 -6.08 24.41 -10.59
N ARG A 110 -5.16 23.44 -10.51
CA ARG A 110 -3.95 23.57 -9.69
C ARG A 110 -3.14 24.80 -10.10
N PHE A 111 -2.90 24.99 -11.40
CA PHE A 111 -2.11 26.11 -11.89
C PHE A 111 -2.66 27.44 -11.37
N TRP A 112 -3.96 27.68 -11.53
CA TRP A 112 -4.61 28.90 -11.07
C TRP A 112 -4.65 29.04 -9.54
N LEU A 113 -4.84 27.94 -8.81
CA LEU A 113 -4.82 27.92 -7.35
C LEU A 113 -3.42 28.18 -6.77
N GLU A 114 -2.37 27.81 -7.48
CA GLU A 114 -0.99 28.15 -7.14
C GLU A 114 -0.74 29.64 -7.37
N GLU A 115 -1.12 30.15 -8.54
CA GLU A 115 -0.95 31.57 -8.90
C GLU A 115 -1.69 32.50 -7.93
N THR A 116 -2.89 32.10 -7.50
CA THR A 116 -3.71 32.86 -6.54
C THR A 116 -3.36 32.61 -5.07
N GLY A 117 -2.43 31.69 -4.78
CA GLY A 117 -1.96 31.40 -3.42
C GLY A 117 -2.93 30.61 -2.54
N PHE A 118 -3.96 29.98 -3.12
CA PHE A 118 -4.94 29.19 -2.36
C PHE A 118 -4.53 27.72 -2.15
N MET A 119 -3.49 27.24 -2.81
CA MET A 119 -3.02 25.87 -2.60
C MET A 119 -2.61 25.60 -1.14
N PRO A 120 -2.94 24.41 -0.60
CA PRO A 120 -2.58 24.07 0.76
C PRO A 120 -1.05 23.95 0.94
N PRO A 121 -0.50 24.43 2.08
CA PRO A 121 0.92 24.29 2.37
C PRO A 121 1.30 22.82 2.60
N GLU A 122 2.59 22.50 2.50
CA GLU A 122 3.08 21.13 2.70
C GLU A 122 2.70 20.53 4.07
N SER A 123 2.61 21.38 5.10
CA SER A 123 2.17 20.99 6.45
C SER A 123 0.75 20.41 6.47
N TRP A 124 -0.14 20.87 5.57
CA TRP A 124 -1.51 20.37 5.45
C TRP A 124 -1.54 18.88 5.11
N LYS A 125 -0.57 18.37 4.33
CA LYS A 125 -0.50 16.93 4.02
C LYS A 125 -0.34 16.08 5.27
N LYS A 126 0.37 16.57 6.29
CA LYS A 126 0.50 15.89 7.59
C LYS A 126 -0.82 15.92 8.35
N THR A 127 -1.50 17.06 8.39
CA THR A 127 -2.80 17.22 9.04
C THR A 127 -3.86 16.31 8.41
N ARG A 128 -3.96 16.29 7.08
CA ARG A 128 -4.89 15.42 6.34
C ARG A 128 -4.65 13.93 6.60
N ARG A 129 -3.39 13.51 6.74
CA ARG A 129 -3.08 12.11 7.08
C ARG A 129 -3.55 11.73 8.48
N LYS A 130 -3.55 12.67 9.43
CA LYS A 130 -4.02 12.45 10.80
C LYS A 130 -5.55 12.50 10.90
N SER A 131 -6.18 13.37 10.13
CA SER A 131 -7.63 13.56 10.09
C SER A 131 -8.10 13.58 8.63
N PRO A 132 -8.35 12.41 8.02
CA PRO A 132 -8.81 12.33 6.65
C PRO A 132 -10.25 12.84 6.57
N ILE A 133 -10.48 13.88 5.78
CA ILE A 133 -11.82 14.46 5.51
C ILE A 133 -12.13 14.27 4.03
N GLY A 134 -13.38 13.94 3.70
CA GLY A 134 -13.83 13.80 2.31
C GLY A 134 -13.04 12.74 1.54
N LEU A 135 -12.32 13.18 0.49
CA LEU A 135 -11.51 12.34 -0.39
C LEU A 135 -10.32 11.71 0.36
N GLY A 136 -10.43 10.41 0.65
CA GLY A 136 -9.38 9.62 1.28
C GLY A 136 -9.81 8.86 2.54
N ARG A 137 -11.02 9.09 3.05
CA ARG A 137 -11.59 8.31 4.18
C ARG A 137 -11.58 6.82 3.90
N ASN A 138 -12.09 6.40 2.74
CA ASN A 138 -12.08 5.01 2.29
C ASN A 138 -10.67 4.39 2.31
N CYS A 139 -9.69 5.08 1.71
CA CYS A 139 -8.31 4.61 1.68
C CYS A 139 -7.69 4.54 3.07
N ALA A 140 -7.95 5.53 3.94
CA ALA A 140 -7.46 5.55 5.31
C ALA A 140 -8.03 4.37 6.12
N LEU A 141 -9.34 4.13 6.02
CA LEU A 141 -10.00 3.01 6.69
C LEU A 141 -9.47 1.67 6.17
N PHE A 142 -9.36 1.51 4.85
CA PHE A 142 -8.80 0.30 4.24
C PHE A 142 -7.39 0.00 4.76
N GLU A 143 -6.53 1.02 4.85
CA GLU A 143 -5.13 0.85 5.23
C GLU A 143 -4.96 0.47 6.71
N SER A 144 -5.79 1.06 7.58
CA SER A 144 -5.87 0.70 9.00
C SER A 144 -6.44 -0.71 9.18
N ALA A 145 -7.60 -0.99 8.57
CA ALA A 145 -8.30 -2.27 8.70
C ALA A 145 -7.48 -3.44 8.17
N ARG A 146 -6.84 -3.31 7.00
CA ARG A 146 -6.02 -4.41 6.45
C ARG A 146 -4.80 -4.70 7.32
N SER A 147 -4.20 -3.67 7.91
CA SER A 147 -2.97 -3.82 8.71
C SER A 147 -3.28 -4.55 10.01
N TRP A 148 -4.45 -4.28 10.58
CA TRP A 148 -5.00 -5.07 11.67
C TRP A 148 -5.34 -6.50 11.23
N ALA A 149 -6.05 -6.67 10.11
CA ALA A 149 -6.49 -7.97 9.61
C ALA A 149 -5.34 -8.95 9.37
N TYR A 150 -4.20 -8.47 8.86
CA TYR A 150 -3.03 -9.33 8.61
C TYR A 150 -2.44 -9.94 9.89
N ARG A 151 -2.62 -9.28 11.03
CA ARG A 151 -2.23 -9.83 12.34
C ARG A 151 -3.27 -10.80 12.86
N GLU A 152 -4.54 -10.51 12.57
CA GLU A 152 -5.68 -11.28 13.05
C GLU A 152 -5.77 -12.68 12.43
N ILE A 153 -5.31 -12.86 11.19
CA ILE A 153 -5.35 -14.14 10.45
C ILE A 153 -4.92 -15.35 11.27
N ARG A 154 -3.88 -15.20 12.12
CA ARG A 154 -3.35 -16.30 12.94
C ARG A 154 -4.35 -16.91 13.91
N HIS A 155 -5.42 -16.20 14.23
CA HIS A 155 -6.48 -16.64 15.12
C HIS A 155 -7.66 -17.32 14.40
N HIS A 156 -7.69 -17.29 13.06
CA HIS A 156 -8.82 -17.74 12.25
C HIS A 156 -8.42 -18.72 11.14
N PHE A 157 -7.25 -19.37 11.25
CA PHE A 157 -6.87 -20.41 10.30
C PHE A 157 -7.91 -21.55 10.30
N GLY A 158 -8.47 -21.86 9.12
CA GLY A 158 -9.53 -22.85 8.96
C GLY A 158 -10.95 -22.30 9.17
N ASP A 159 -11.11 -21.05 9.60
CA ASP A 159 -12.42 -20.38 9.75
C ASP A 159 -12.46 -19.08 8.91
N PRO A 160 -12.72 -19.19 7.59
CA PRO A 160 -12.81 -18.02 6.73
C PRO A 160 -13.98 -17.10 7.13
N ASP A 161 -15.09 -17.65 7.60
CA ASP A 161 -16.27 -16.85 7.95
C ASP A 161 -16.07 -16.09 9.26
N GLY A 162 -15.42 -16.70 10.25
CA GLY A 162 -14.98 -16.04 11.49
C GLY A 162 -14.03 -14.88 11.22
N LEU A 163 -13.04 -15.08 10.34
CA LEU A 163 -12.17 -13.99 9.89
C LEU A 163 -12.98 -12.86 9.26
N GLY A 164 -13.95 -13.18 8.39
CA GLY A 164 -14.78 -12.19 7.72
C GLY A 164 -15.58 -11.34 8.70
N ARG A 165 -16.23 -11.97 9.68
CA ARG A 165 -16.96 -11.28 10.76
C ARG A 165 -16.04 -10.39 11.60
N SER A 166 -14.85 -10.90 11.95
CA SER A 166 -13.86 -10.16 12.73
C SER A 166 -13.39 -8.90 12.00
N ILE A 167 -13.07 -9.01 10.70
CA ILE A 167 -12.68 -7.87 9.86
C ILE A 167 -13.82 -6.86 9.74
N GLN A 168 -15.06 -7.32 9.55
CA GLN A 168 -16.22 -6.43 9.45
C GLN A 168 -16.44 -5.65 10.76
N ALA A 169 -16.46 -6.33 11.90
CA ALA A 169 -16.64 -5.70 13.21
C ALA A 169 -15.56 -4.66 13.49
N THR A 170 -14.28 -4.99 13.22
CA THR A 170 -13.18 -4.05 13.42
C THR A 170 -13.21 -2.89 12.43
N ALA A 171 -13.59 -3.11 11.17
CA ALA A 171 -13.74 -2.03 10.21
C ALA A 171 -14.84 -1.03 10.64
N GLN A 172 -15.96 -1.52 11.20
CA GLN A 172 -17.00 -0.67 11.75
C GLN A 172 -16.51 0.11 12.98
N ALA A 173 -15.79 -0.53 13.90
CA ALA A 173 -15.20 0.14 15.05
C ALA A 173 -14.21 1.25 14.63
N LEU A 174 -13.28 0.93 13.73
CA LEU A 174 -12.32 1.90 13.18
C LEU A 174 -13.01 3.06 12.45
N ASN A 175 -14.14 2.83 11.78
CA ASN A 175 -14.91 3.89 11.12
C ASN A 175 -15.45 4.91 12.13
N GLN A 176 -15.86 4.47 13.32
CA GLN A 176 -16.32 5.34 14.40
C GLN A 176 -15.16 6.07 15.11
N GLU A 177 -14.01 5.40 15.25
CA GLU A 177 -12.84 5.98 15.92
C GLU A 177 -12.08 6.99 15.05
N LEU A 178 -11.96 6.73 13.74
CA LEU A 178 -11.10 7.51 12.84
C LEU A 178 -11.77 8.75 12.26
N PHE A 179 -13.10 8.79 12.20
CA PHE A 179 -13.82 9.85 11.50
C PHE A 179 -14.89 10.48 12.38
N SER A 180 -14.88 11.81 12.44
CA SER A 180 -15.96 12.57 13.07
C SER A 180 -17.31 12.37 12.36
N GLU A 181 -17.27 12.15 11.05
CA GLU A 181 -18.42 11.77 10.24
C GLU A 181 -18.16 10.40 9.58
N PRO A 182 -18.68 9.32 10.18
CA PRO A 182 -18.43 7.96 9.73
C PRO A 182 -18.91 7.71 8.31
N LEU A 183 -18.21 6.81 7.60
CA LEU A 183 -18.67 6.33 6.29
C LEU A 183 -19.98 5.53 6.43
N PRO A 184 -20.83 5.50 5.38
CA PRO A 184 -22.01 4.66 5.36
C PRO A 184 -21.66 3.19 5.59
N VAL A 185 -22.50 2.47 6.34
CA VAL A 185 -22.30 1.06 6.70
C VAL A 185 -22.01 0.19 5.47
N ALA A 186 -22.74 0.42 4.37
CA ALA A 186 -22.56 -0.32 3.12
C ALA A 186 -21.16 -0.14 2.51
N GLU A 187 -20.57 1.06 2.62
CA GLU A 187 -19.22 1.33 2.11
C GLU A 187 -18.18 0.61 2.97
N VAL A 188 -18.33 0.67 4.29
CA VAL A 188 -17.45 -0.04 5.24
C VAL A 188 -17.50 -1.56 5.02
N ASP A 189 -18.70 -2.11 4.81
CA ASP A 189 -18.88 -3.53 4.53
C ASP A 189 -18.19 -3.95 3.22
N GLN A 190 -18.22 -3.11 2.18
CA GLN A 190 -17.49 -3.37 0.93
C GLN A 190 -15.97 -3.36 1.16
N ILE A 191 -15.45 -2.44 1.96
CA ILE A 191 -14.04 -2.41 2.34
C ILE A 191 -13.66 -3.71 3.06
N ALA A 192 -14.41 -4.09 4.09
CA ALA A 192 -14.18 -5.32 4.85
C ALA A 192 -14.20 -6.57 3.96
N ARG A 193 -15.22 -6.70 3.09
CA ARG A 193 -15.34 -7.79 2.11
C ARG A 193 -14.15 -7.81 1.13
N SER A 194 -13.65 -6.65 0.70
CA SER A 194 -12.51 -6.58 -0.21
C SER A 194 -11.22 -7.10 0.43
N ILE A 195 -10.99 -6.76 1.71
CA ILE A 195 -9.83 -7.22 2.49
C ILE A 195 -9.94 -8.73 2.71
N HIS A 196 -11.08 -9.19 3.23
CA HIS A 196 -11.35 -10.60 3.49
C HIS A 196 -11.18 -11.45 2.23
N ARG A 197 -11.83 -11.09 1.12
CA ARG A 197 -11.71 -11.79 -0.16
C ARG A 197 -10.27 -11.89 -0.62
N TRP A 198 -9.50 -10.81 -0.52
CA TRP A 198 -8.10 -10.83 -0.93
C TRP A 198 -7.26 -11.76 -0.03
N ILE A 199 -7.49 -11.73 1.28
CA ILE A 199 -6.79 -12.62 2.23
C ILE A 199 -7.03 -14.08 1.83
N ILE A 200 -8.30 -14.50 1.70
CA ILE A 200 -8.63 -15.91 1.48
C ILE A 200 -8.28 -16.40 0.08
N THR A 201 -8.28 -15.54 -0.94
CA THR A 201 -8.10 -15.97 -2.35
C THR A 201 -6.71 -15.70 -2.93
N LYS A 202 -5.97 -14.73 -2.41
CA LYS A 202 -4.71 -14.25 -3.02
C LYS A 202 -3.53 -14.22 -2.06
N SER A 203 -3.75 -14.22 -0.76
CA SER A 203 -2.67 -14.01 0.19
C SER A 203 -1.92 -15.29 0.50
N ARG A 204 -0.59 -15.24 0.41
CA ARG A 204 0.27 -16.37 0.82
C ARG A 204 0.11 -16.70 2.31
N MET A 205 -0.09 -15.69 3.15
CA MET A 205 -0.31 -15.88 4.58
C MET A 205 -1.51 -16.78 4.90
N TRP A 206 -2.55 -16.78 4.05
CA TRP A 206 -3.68 -17.71 4.17
C TRP A 206 -3.39 -19.05 3.48
N THR A 207 -2.89 -19.01 2.24
CA THR A 207 -2.65 -20.21 1.43
C THR A 207 -1.58 -21.14 2.02
N ASP A 208 -0.51 -20.58 2.59
CA ASP A 208 0.62 -21.35 3.13
C ASP A 208 0.27 -22.04 4.47
N GLY A 209 -0.83 -21.61 5.11
CA GLY A 209 -1.33 -22.18 6.36
C GLY A 209 -0.53 -21.82 7.62
N PRO A 210 -0.98 -22.31 8.80
CA PRO A 210 -0.48 -21.88 10.10
C PRO A 210 1.00 -22.24 10.33
N ALA A 211 1.44 -23.44 9.92
CA ALA A 211 2.82 -23.89 10.18
C ALA A 211 3.87 -23.02 9.47
N VAL A 212 3.64 -22.70 8.19
CA VAL A 212 4.54 -21.84 7.41
C VAL A 212 4.47 -20.39 7.90
N TYR A 213 3.28 -19.92 8.28
CA TYR A 213 3.09 -18.60 8.86
C TYR A 213 3.93 -18.44 10.15
N GLU A 214 3.84 -19.37 11.08
CA GLU A 214 4.57 -19.31 12.36
C GLU A 214 6.09 -19.37 12.18
N ALA A 215 6.59 -20.22 11.27
CA ALA A 215 8.00 -20.26 10.93
C ALA A 215 8.50 -18.94 10.32
N THR A 216 7.69 -18.36 9.42
CA THR A 216 7.99 -17.08 8.79
C THR A 216 7.95 -15.94 9.81
N PHE A 217 6.96 -15.93 10.70
CA PHE A 217 6.82 -14.95 11.76
C PHE A 217 8.01 -15.01 12.71
N THR A 218 8.39 -16.20 13.18
CA THR A 218 9.57 -16.43 14.03
C THR A 218 10.84 -15.91 13.36
N THR A 219 11.04 -16.19 12.07
CA THR A 219 12.19 -15.69 11.29
C THR A 219 12.19 -14.15 11.21
N ILE A 220 11.03 -13.54 10.96
CA ILE A 220 10.89 -12.08 10.93
C ILE A 220 11.17 -11.48 12.31
N GLN A 221 10.70 -12.08 13.40
CA GLN A 221 10.96 -11.58 14.76
C GLN A 221 12.43 -11.75 15.15
N ALA A 222 13.06 -12.87 14.84
CA ALA A 222 14.49 -13.10 15.11
C ALA A 222 15.37 -12.06 14.40
N THR A 223 15.10 -11.79 13.11
CA THR A 223 15.84 -10.78 12.35
C THR A 223 15.61 -9.35 12.89
N ARG A 224 14.39 -9.03 13.31
CA ARG A 224 14.07 -7.75 13.97
C ARG A 224 14.78 -7.61 15.32
N GLY A 225 14.77 -8.66 16.14
CA GLY A 225 15.47 -8.70 17.42
C GLY A 225 16.97 -8.48 17.25
N LYS A 226 17.59 -9.15 16.28
CA LYS A 226 19.01 -8.94 15.94
C LYS A 226 19.30 -7.48 15.57
N ARG A 227 18.52 -6.88 14.68
CA ARG A 227 18.68 -5.46 14.29
C ARG A 227 18.50 -4.50 15.47
N SER A 228 17.54 -4.79 16.34
CA SER A 228 17.32 -3.99 17.55
C SER A 228 18.50 -4.08 18.51
N ALA A 229 19.10 -5.26 18.66
CA ALA A 229 20.29 -5.46 19.48
C ALA A 229 21.53 -4.77 18.88
N GLU A 230 21.71 -4.86 17.55
CA GLU A 230 22.76 -4.14 16.83
C GLU A 230 22.64 -2.62 17.02
N HIS A 231 21.42 -2.06 16.92
CA HIS A 231 21.23 -0.63 17.14
C HIS A 231 21.49 -0.24 18.61
N ARG A 232 21.01 -1.04 19.57
CA ARG A 232 21.12 -0.71 21.00
C ARG A 232 22.55 -0.88 21.52
N TRP A 233 23.26 -1.92 21.08
CA TRP A 233 24.56 -2.29 21.63
C TRP A 233 25.73 -2.07 20.68
N GLY A 234 25.51 -1.91 19.38
CA GLY A 234 26.59 -1.75 18.39
C GLY A 234 27.49 -0.55 18.65
N THR A 235 26.93 0.60 19.03
CA THR A 235 27.71 1.82 19.33
C THR A 235 28.51 1.67 20.61
N THR A 236 27.88 1.24 21.71
CA THR A 236 28.54 0.97 22.99
C THR A 236 29.60 -0.12 22.92
N ASN A 237 29.44 -1.12 22.05
CA ASN A 237 30.42 -2.19 21.92
C ASN A 237 31.62 -1.74 21.08
N ALA A 238 31.41 -0.90 20.06
CA ALA A 238 32.48 -0.26 19.30
C ALA A 238 33.30 0.69 20.20
N GLU A 239 32.64 1.54 20.98
CA GLU A 239 33.29 2.46 21.94
C GLU A 239 34.05 1.71 23.05
N ARG A 240 33.53 0.57 23.52
CA ARG A 240 34.24 -0.30 24.47
C ARG A 240 35.47 -0.97 23.86
N ILE A 241 35.39 -1.41 22.62
CA ILE A 241 36.51 -2.02 21.90
C ILE A 241 37.59 -0.96 21.64
N GLU A 242 37.22 0.24 21.18
CA GLU A 242 38.18 1.34 21.00
C GLU A 242 38.86 1.75 22.30
N ARG A 243 38.13 1.77 23.42
CA ARG A 243 38.72 2.07 24.74
C ARG A 243 39.72 1.00 25.16
N PHE A 244 39.39 -0.28 24.98
CA PHE A 244 40.29 -1.40 25.30
C PHE A 244 41.53 -1.49 24.40
N ILE A 245 41.46 -0.99 23.16
CA ILE A 245 42.62 -0.96 22.24
C ILE A 245 43.56 0.21 22.54
N ASN A 246 43.02 1.31 23.10
CA ASN A 246 43.78 2.53 23.40
C ASN A 246 44.30 2.62 24.85
N ASP A 247 43.90 1.67 25.71
CA ASP A 247 44.45 1.44 27.06
C ASP A 247 45.59 0.39 26.99
#